data_AF-M1AH49-F1
#
_entry.id   AF-M1AH49-F1
#
_cell.length_a   1.000
_cell.length_b   1.000
_cell.length_c   1.000
_cell.angle_alpha   90.00
_cell.angle_beta   90.00
_cell.angle_gamma   90.00
#
_symmetry.space_group_name_H-M   'P 1'
#
loop_
_entity.id
_entity.type
_entity.pdbx_description
1 polymer ?
#
loop_
_entity_poly.entity_id
_entity_poly.type
_entity_poly.pdbx_seq_one_letter_code
_entity_poly.pdbx_strand_id
1 'polypeptide(L)'
;MKELVGSPGSVSGLFLRLGQCLFAVGSIVVMVSASGFSNYTAFCYLIASMGLQVLWSFGLACLDVYALRIKQDLQNPVLVSLFVVGDWVTATLSLAAACSSAGIAVLYSKDLHFCSSSSHLPCGRFELSVVFAFITWFLIAISSHVMFWILATV
;
A
#
# COMPACT_ATOMS: atom_id res chain seq x y z
N MET A 1 -6.84 -23.34 -18.03
CA MET A 1 -6.67 -21.89 -18.28
C MET A 1 -5.28 -21.53 -17.79
N LYS A 2 -4.51 -20.68 -18.49
CA LYS A 2 -3.19 -20.28 -17.99
C LYS A 2 -3.42 -19.46 -16.73
N GLU A 3 -3.06 -20.02 -15.57
CA GLU A 3 -3.09 -19.34 -14.27
C GLU A 3 -2.31 -18.03 -14.40
N LEU A 4 -3.02 -16.90 -14.50
CA LEU A 4 -2.38 -15.60 -14.58
C LEU A 4 -1.81 -15.31 -13.18
N VAL A 5 -0.49 -15.08 -13.13
CA VAL A 5 0.23 -14.75 -11.89
C VAL A 5 -0.41 -13.49 -11.28
N GLY A 6 -1.14 -13.66 -10.17
CA GLY A 6 -1.85 -12.59 -9.48
C GLY A 6 -3.38 -12.63 -9.58
N SER A 7 -3.98 -13.69 -10.14
CA SER A 7 -5.45 -13.85 -10.09
C SER A 7 -5.99 -13.91 -8.65
N PRO A 8 -7.18 -13.33 -8.38
CA PRO A 8 -7.87 -13.51 -7.11
C PRO A 8 -8.13 -15.01 -6.86
N GLY A 9 -7.89 -15.47 -5.64
CA GLY A 9 -7.92 -16.90 -5.29
C GLY A 9 -6.70 -17.72 -5.74
N SER A 10 -5.62 -17.11 -6.25
CA SER A 10 -4.34 -17.79 -6.52
C SER A 10 -3.31 -17.56 -5.41
N VAL A 11 -2.37 -18.50 -5.24
CA VAL A 11 -1.26 -18.37 -4.27
C VAL A 11 -0.40 -17.13 -4.58
N SER A 12 -0.28 -16.78 -5.86
CA SER A 12 0.47 -15.59 -6.28
C SER A 12 -0.25 -14.28 -5.91
N GLY A 13 -1.57 -14.23 -6.05
CA GLY A 13 -2.37 -13.08 -5.62
C GLY A 13 -2.27 -12.86 -4.11
N LEU A 14 -2.41 -13.95 -3.35
CA LEU A 14 -2.27 -13.93 -1.89
C LEU A 14 -0.90 -13.39 -1.45
N PHE A 15 0.19 -13.80 -2.11
CA PHE A 15 1.54 -13.32 -1.78
C PHE A 15 1.70 -11.82 -2.05
N LEU A 16 1.16 -11.31 -3.15
CA LEU A 16 1.16 -9.88 -3.47
C LEU A 16 0.40 -9.06 -2.40
N ARG A 17 -0.77 -9.55 -1.95
CA ARG A 17 -1.56 -8.92 -0.89
C ARG A 17 -0.85 -8.92 0.46
N LEU A 18 -0.20 -10.03 0.81
CA LEU A 18 0.61 -10.10 2.02
C LEU A 18 1.78 -9.12 1.95
N GLY A 19 2.45 -9.03 0.80
CA GLY A 19 3.52 -8.07 0.57
C GLY A 19 3.05 -6.63 0.77
N GLN A 20 1.95 -6.23 0.12
CA GLN A 20 1.33 -4.91 0.30
C GLN A 20 1.05 -4.61 1.78
N CYS A 21 0.45 -5.57 2.50
CA CYS A 21 0.16 -5.43 3.92
C CYS A 21 1.43 -5.25 4.76
N LEU A 22 2.46 -6.08 4.54
CA LEU A 22 3.71 -6.04 5.29
C LEU A 22 4.45 -4.71 5.12
N PHE A 23 4.57 -4.22 3.89
CA PHE A 23 5.23 -2.94 3.63
C PHE A 23 4.40 -1.75 4.13
N ALA A 24 3.07 -1.82 4.05
CA ALA A 24 2.19 -0.78 4.59
C ALA A 24 2.27 -0.71 6.13
N VAL A 25 2.24 -1.87 6.82
CA VAL A 25 2.45 -1.95 8.28
C VAL A 25 3.84 -1.42 8.64
N GLY A 26 4.88 -1.83 7.90
CA GLY A 26 6.23 -1.32 8.09
C GLY A 26 6.31 0.20 7.99
N SER A 27 5.65 0.79 6.98
CA SER A 27 5.56 2.23 6.81
C SER A 27 4.91 2.93 8.02
N ILE A 28 3.79 2.40 8.52
CA ILE A 28 3.09 2.94 9.71
C ILE A 28 3.97 2.83 10.96
N VAL A 29 4.53 1.64 11.22
CA VAL A 29 5.33 1.39 12.42
C VAL A 29 6.55 2.31 12.47
N VAL A 30 7.24 2.49 11.33
CA VAL A 30 8.39 3.38 11.24
C VAL A 30 7.97 4.85 11.44
N MET A 31 6.83 5.26 10.88
CA MET A 31 6.31 6.62 11.01
C MET A 31 5.91 6.96 12.46
N VAL A 32 5.17 6.06 13.12
CA VAL A 32 4.72 6.25 14.52
C VAL A 32 5.91 6.19 15.50
N SER A 33 6.97 5.45 15.16
CA SER A 33 8.21 5.42 15.94
C SER A 33 9.02 6.72 15.84
N ALA A 34 8.67 7.64 14.94
CA ALA A 34 9.32 8.94 14.81
C ALA A 34 8.52 10.01 15.57
N SER A 35 9.13 10.63 16.60
CA SER A 35 8.48 11.72 17.34
C SER A 35 8.22 12.94 16.44
N GLY A 36 7.02 13.51 16.51
CA GLY A 36 6.66 14.74 15.79
C GLY A 36 5.86 14.55 14.49
N PHE A 37 5.51 13.31 14.12
CA PHE A 37 4.74 13.03 12.90
C PHE A 37 3.37 13.74 12.84
N SER A 38 2.71 13.93 13.99
CA SER A 38 1.36 14.51 14.08
C SER A 38 1.31 16.02 13.76
N ASN A 39 2.44 16.71 13.69
CA ASN A 39 2.47 18.14 13.36
C ASN A 39 2.31 18.40 11.85
N TYR A 40 2.46 17.37 11.01
CA TYR A 40 2.44 17.51 9.56
C TYR A 40 1.30 16.71 8.95
N THR A 41 0.40 17.40 8.26
CA THR A 41 -0.78 16.82 7.62
C THR A 41 -0.41 15.76 6.58
N ALA A 42 0.72 15.89 5.87
CA ALA A 42 1.13 14.88 4.90
C ALA A 42 1.50 13.53 5.54
N PHE A 43 2.19 13.55 6.69
CA PHE A 43 2.53 12.31 7.40
C PHE A 43 1.29 11.67 8.02
N CYS A 44 0.35 12.47 8.53
CA CYS A 44 -0.96 11.97 8.95
C CYS A 44 -1.74 11.34 7.78
N TYR A 45 -1.70 11.97 6.60
CA TYR A 45 -2.33 11.42 5.40
C TYR A 45 -1.67 10.11 4.95
N LEU A 46 -0.35 10.00 5.04
CA LEU A 46 0.38 8.76 4.76
C LEU A 46 -0.01 7.64 5.72
N ILE A 47 -0.08 7.89 7.02
CA ILE A 47 -0.54 6.89 8.00
C ILE A 47 -1.97 6.46 7.69
N ALA A 48 -2.88 7.41 7.43
CA ALA A 48 -4.27 7.10 7.12
C ALA A 48 -4.39 6.27 5.83
N SER A 49 -3.66 6.63 4.78
CA SER A 49 -3.65 5.90 3.51
C SER A 49 -3.07 4.50 3.66
N MET A 50 -1.93 4.35 4.35
CA MET A 50 -1.34 3.04 4.60
C MET A 50 -2.23 2.19 5.51
N GLY A 51 -2.93 2.79 6.47
CA GLY A 51 -3.90 2.11 7.32
C GLY A 51 -5.08 1.55 6.52
N LEU A 52 -5.64 2.36 5.62
CA LEU A 52 -6.67 1.90 4.69
C LEU A 52 -6.13 0.77 3.80
N GLN A 53 -4.89 0.88 3.33
CA GLN A 53 -4.24 -0.15 2.52
C GLN A 53 -4.11 -1.48 3.27
N VAL A 54 -3.73 -1.45 4.56
CA VAL A 54 -3.63 -2.65 5.39
C VAL A 54 -5.01 -3.30 5.55
N LEU A 55 -6.03 -2.52 5.89
CA LEU A 55 -7.40 -3.02 6.03
C LEU A 55 -7.92 -3.65 4.73
N TRP A 56 -7.68 -2.97 3.60
CA TRP A 56 -8.08 -3.44 2.29
C TRP A 56 -7.35 -4.73 1.89
N SER A 57 -6.02 -4.73 1.97
CA SER A 57 -5.18 -5.88 1.60
C SER A 57 -5.46 -7.09 2.48
N PHE A 58 -5.66 -6.88 3.78
CA PHE A 58 -6.01 -7.94 4.72
C PHE A 58 -7.40 -8.51 4.45
N GLY A 59 -8.39 -7.66 4.17
CA GLY A 59 -9.73 -8.09 3.77
C GLY A 59 -9.71 -8.97 2.52
N LEU A 60 -8.98 -8.55 1.49
CA LEU A 60 -8.81 -9.33 0.26
C LEU A 60 -8.03 -10.62 0.49
N ALA A 61 -6.97 -10.60 1.30
CA ALA A 61 -6.23 -11.82 1.65
C ALA A 61 -7.11 -12.84 2.38
N CYS A 62 -7.98 -12.41 3.30
CA CYS A 62 -8.94 -13.28 3.96
C CYS A 62 -9.96 -13.88 2.97
N LEU A 63 -10.45 -13.08 2.03
CA LEU A 63 -11.35 -13.56 0.96
C LEU A 63 -10.64 -14.56 0.05
N ASP A 64 -9.39 -14.32 -0.34
CA ASP A 64 -8.58 -15.23 -1.15
C ASP A 64 -8.33 -16.57 -0.42
N VAL A 65 -8.04 -16.53 0.88
CA VAL A 65 -7.90 -17.76 1.68
C VAL A 65 -9.23 -18.51 1.78
N TYR A 66 -10.34 -17.80 1.99
CA TYR A 66 -11.66 -18.40 2.03
C TYR A 66 -12.04 -19.08 0.70
N ALA A 67 -11.75 -18.41 -0.43
CA ALA A 67 -11.88 -18.94 -1.78
C ALA A 67 -11.16 -20.28 -1.96
N LEU A 68 -9.88 -20.29 -1.59
CA LEU A 68 -9.00 -21.45 -1.69
C LEU A 68 -9.48 -22.62 -0.83
N ARG A 69 -10.03 -22.32 0.35
CA ARG A 69 -10.59 -23.34 1.26
C ARG A 69 -11.83 -24.01 0.69
N ILE A 70 -12.73 -23.23 0.09
CA ILE A 70 -14.01 -23.73 -0.44
C ILE A 70 -13.87 -24.23 -1.88
N LYS A 71 -12.75 -23.96 -2.56
CA LYS A 71 -12.53 -24.22 -4.00
C LYS A 71 -13.65 -23.64 -4.88
N GLN A 72 -14.24 -22.54 -4.42
CA GLN A 72 -15.30 -21.86 -5.15
C GLN A 72 -14.68 -20.71 -5.95
N ASP A 73 -15.09 -20.63 -7.21
CA ASP A 73 -14.62 -19.59 -8.11
C ASP A 73 -15.27 -18.25 -7.74
N LEU A 74 -14.47 -17.22 -7.45
CA LEU A 74 -14.93 -15.85 -7.21
C LEU A 74 -14.98 -15.00 -8.48
N GLN A 75 -15.03 -15.62 -9.66
CA GLN A 75 -15.28 -14.97 -10.94
C GLN A 75 -16.72 -14.41 -11.09
N ASN A 76 -17.32 -13.87 -10.02
CA ASN A 76 -18.51 -13.08 -10.15
C ASN A 76 -18.13 -11.68 -10.68
N PRO A 77 -18.63 -11.24 -11.85
CA PRO A 77 -18.22 -9.97 -12.48
C PRO A 77 -18.43 -8.75 -11.58
N VAL A 78 -19.42 -8.78 -10.68
CA VAL A 78 -19.67 -7.71 -9.71
C VAL A 78 -18.52 -7.61 -8.69
N LEU A 79 -18.04 -8.75 -8.21
CA LEU A 79 -16.98 -8.81 -7.21
C LEU A 79 -15.61 -8.43 -7.81
N VAL A 80 -15.32 -8.92 -9.02
CA VAL A 80 -14.10 -8.56 -9.76
C VAL A 80 -14.07 -7.05 -10.02
N SER A 81 -15.20 -6.45 -10.41
CA SER A 81 -15.31 -5.00 -10.60
C SER A 81 -15.05 -4.23 -9.30
N LEU A 82 -15.62 -4.66 -8.17
CA LEU A 82 -15.36 -4.05 -6.86
C LEU A 82 -13.87 -4.09 -6.49
N PHE A 83 -13.21 -5.21 -6.76
CA PHE A 83 -11.78 -5.36 -6.48
C PHE A 83 -10.92 -4.43 -7.35
N VAL A 84 -11.22 -4.31 -8.64
CA VAL A 84 -10.52 -3.38 -9.56
C VAL A 84 -10.67 -1.93 -9.08
N VAL A 85 -11.90 -1.50 -8.77
CA VAL A 85 -12.16 -0.13 -8.31
C VAL A 85 -11.46 0.14 -6.98
N GLY A 86 -11.55 -0.78 -6.02
CA GLY A 86 -10.93 -0.62 -4.71
C GLY A 86 -9.40 -0.56 -4.77
N ASP A 87 -8.77 -1.42 -5.57
CA ASP A 87 -7.32 -1.38 -5.80
C ASP A 87 -6.86 -0.08 -6.48
N TRP A 88 -7.65 0.42 -7.43
CA TRP A 88 -7.31 1.67 -8.10
C TRP A 88 -7.44 2.87 -7.16
N VAL A 89 -8.52 2.95 -6.39
CA VAL A 89 -8.71 4.00 -5.38
C VAL A 89 -7.55 3.97 -4.38
N THR A 90 -7.25 2.81 -3.81
CA THR A 90 -6.19 2.66 -2.81
C THR A 90 -4.78 2.91 -3.37
N ALA A 91 -4.51 2.54 -4.63
CA ALA A 91 -3.26 2.91 -5.32
C ALA A 91 -3.11 4.43 -5.46
N THR A 92 -4.19 5.11 -5.86
CA THR A 92 -4.17 6.56 -6.10
C THR A 92 -3.94 7.32 -4.79
N LEU A 93 -4.65 6.94 -3.72
CA LEU A 93 -4.44 7.52 -2.39
C LEU A 93 -3.02 7.27 -1.88
N SER A 94 -2.51 6.04 -2.03
CA SER A 94 -1.15 5.69 -1.60
C SER A 94 -0.08 6.49 -2.33
N LEU A 95 -0.22 6.69 -3.64
CA LEU A 95 0.68 7.52 -4.44
C LEU A 95 0.64 8.98 -3.99
N ALA A 96 -0.57 9.54 -3.84
CA ALA A 96 -0.74 10.92 -3.40
C ALA A 96 -0.11 11.16 -2.03
N ALA A 97 -0.29 10.22 -1.10
CA ALA A 97 0.25 10.31 0.25
C ALA A 97 1.77 10.15 0.27
N ALA A 98 2.33 9.23 -0.53
CA ALA A 98 3.76 9.02 -0.67
C ALA A 98 4.45 10.25 -1.30
N CYS A 99 3.92 10.77 -2.41
CA CYS A 99 4.46 11.97 -3.08
C CYS A 99 4.40 13.22 -2.19
N SER A 100 3.28 13.44 -1.49
CA SER A 100 3.15 14.57 -0.57
C SER A 100 4.15 14.47 0.59
N SER A 101 4.34 13.28 1.14
CA SER A 101 5.28 13.05 2.25
C SER A 101 6.73 13.12 1.80
N ALA A 102 7.04 12.66 0.59
CA ALA A 102 8.36 12.77 -0.02
C ALA A 102 8.77 14.23 -0.24
N GLY A 103 7.85 15.07 -0.72
CA GLY A 103 8.11 16.50 -0.90
C GLY A 103 8.50 17.18 0.42
N ILE A 104 7.78 16.86 1.51
CA ILE A 104 8.10 17.40 2.85
C ILE A 104 9.41 16.81 3.40
N ALA A 105 9.69 15.53 3.17
CA ALA A 105 10.95 14.90 3.59
C ALA A 105 12.18 15.51 2.88
N VAL A 106 12.07 15.83 1.58
CA VAL A 106 13.13 16.52 0.84
C VAL A 106 13.33 17.93 1.36
N LEU A 107 12.25 18.69 1.59
CA LEU A 107 12.33 20.04 2.16
C LEU A 107 13.03 20.05 3.53
N TYR A 108 12.76 19.06 4.39
CA TYR A 108 13.43 18.94 5.69
C TYR A 108 14.91 18.57 5.61
N SER A 109 15.27 17.68 4.68
CA SER A 109 16.64 17.20 4.54
C SER A 109 17.55 18.18 3.80
N LYS A 110 17.05 18.85 2.75
CA LYS A 110 17.84 19.71 1.87
C LYS A 110 17.83 21.19 2.27
N ASP A 111 16.68 21.74 2.66
CA ASP A 111 16.53 23.20 2.80
C ASP A 111 16.67 23.70 4.25
N LEU A 112 16.23 22.92 5.23
CA LEU A 112 16.19 23.37 6.62
C LEU A 112 17.34 22.88 7.51
N HIS A 113 18.18 21.95 7.02
CA HIS A 113 19.31 21.34 7.75
C HIS A 113 18.95 20.82 9.17
N PHE A 114 17.64 20.61 9.45
CA PHE A 114 17.13 20.17 10.75
C PHE A 114 17.67 18.79 11.14
N CYS A 115 17.99 17.96 10.14
CA CYS A 115 18.52 16.61 10.34
C CYS A 115 20.01 16.58 10.76
N SER A 116 20.74 17.71 10.65
CA SER A 116 22.13 17.85 11.08
C SER A 116 22.29 18.67 12.36
N SER A 117 21.42 19.65 12.60
CA SER A 117 21.56 20.61 13.70
C SER A 117 20.83 20.20 14.99
N SER A 118 19.78 19.37 14.89
CA SER A 118 18.98 18.93 16.04
C SER A 118 18.96 17.41 16.12
N SER A 119 19.74 16.84 17.04
CA SER A 119 19.89 15.39 17.33
C SER A 119 18.61 14.65 17.76
N HIS A 120 17.42 15.25 17.61
CA HIS A 120 16.14 14.77 18.13
C HIS A 120 15.09 14.43 17.06
N LEU A 121 15.28 14.79 15.79
CA LEU A 121 14.34 14.40 14.72
C LEU A 121 14.91 13.22 13.92
N PRO A 122 14.33 12.00 14.01
CA PRO A 122 14.84 10.84 13.29
C PRO A 122 14.44 10.89 11.81
N CYS A 123 15.06 11.80 11.07
CA CYS A 123 14.89 12.09 9.64
C CYS A 123 14.92 10.81 8.78
N GLY A 124 15.85 9.89 9.08
CA GLY A 124 15.96 8.60 8.39
C GLY A 124 14.73 7.69 8.58
N ARG A 125 13.96 7.82 9.67
CA ARG A 125 12.71 7.06 9.86
C ARG A 125 11.61 7.59 8.95
N PHE A 126 11.47 8.91 8.83
CA PHE A 126 10.49 9.51 7.92
C PHE A 126 10.75 9.10 6.47
N GLU A 127 12.01 9.19 6.02
CA GLU A 127 12.40 8.78 4.68
C GLU A 127 12.15 7.27 4.45
N LEU A 128 12.55 6.41 5.40
CA LEU A 128 12.32 4.98 5.31
C LEU A 128 10.82 4.62 5.24
N SER A 129 9.97 5.31 6.00
CA SER A 129 8.52 5.13 5.95
C SER A 129 7.93 5.49 4.59
N VAL A 130 8.41 6.59 3.98
CA VAL A 130 8.01 7.01 2.64
C VAL A 130 8.47 6.01 1.58
N VAL A 131 9.68 5.46 1.70
CA VAL A 131 10.16 4.40 0.80
C VAL A 131 9.28 3.16 0.88
N PHE A 132 8.90 2.71 2.09
CA PHE A 132 7.96 1.60 2.23
C PHE A 132 6.57 1.92 1.65
N ALA A 133 6.10 3.16 1.74
CA ALA A 133 4.85 3.57 1.10
C ALA A 133 4.94 3.50 -0.43
N PHE A 134 6.07 3.90 -1.04
CA PHE A 134 6.30 3.74 -2.49
C PHE A 134 6.38 2.28 -2.93
N ILE A 135 7.05 1.43 -2.17
CA ILE A 135 7.11 -0.01 -2.45
C ILE A 135 5.69 -0.60 -2.39
N THR A 136 4.93 -0.27 -1.35
CA THR A 136 3.53 -0.67 -1.19
C THR A 136 2.71 -0.23 -2.40
N TRP A 137 2.81 1.04 -2.81
CA TRP A 137 2.15 1.56 -3.99
C TRP A 137 2.49 0.76 -5.26
N PHE A 138 3.77 0.46 -5.49
CA PHE A 138 4.21 -0.29 -6.66
C PHE A 138 3.61 -1.71 -6.68
N LEU A 139 3.57 -2.40 -5.54
CA LEU A 139 2.93 -3.70 -5.41
C LEU A 139 1.41 -3.65 -5.68
N ILE A 140 0.73 -2.57 -5.27
CA ILE A 140 -0.70 -2.36 -5.57
C ILE A 140 -0.89 -2.11 -7.06
N ALA A 141 -0.04 -1.29 -7.69
CA ALA A 141 -0.12 -0.97 -9.10
C ALA A 141 0.04 -2.23 -9.97
N ILE A 142 0.93 -3.15 -9.60
CA ILE A 142 1.05 -4.45 -10.27
C ILE A 142 -0.25 -5.26 -10.10
N SER A 143 -0.77 -5.34 -8.87
CA SER A 143 -1.99 -6.07 -8.56
C SER A 143 -3.20 -5.53 -9.31
N SER A 144 -3.36 -4.21 -9.38
CA SER A 144 -4.47 -3.56 -10.08
C SER A 144 -4.39 -3.77 -11.59
N HIS A 145 -3.19 -3.73 -12.17
CA HIS A 145 -2.99 -4.02 -13.58
C HIS A 145 -3.33 -5.46 -13.93
N VAL A 146 -2.92 -6.44 -13.10
CA VAL A 146 -3.27 -7.85 -13.29
C VAL A 146 -4.79 -8.04 -13.18
N MET A 147 -5.43 -7.43 -12.19
CA MET A 147 -6.88 -7.55 -11.99
C MET A 147 -7.67 -6.90 -13.13
N PHE A 148 -7.22 -5.76 -13.65
CA PHE A 148 -7.79 -5.11 -14.83
C PHE A 148 -7.70 -6.00 -16.07
N TRP A 149 -6.55 -6.65 -16.27
CA TRP A 149 -6.37 -7.63 -17.35
C TRP A 149 -7.35 -8.80 -17.23
N ILE A 150 -7.54 -9.32 -16.01
CA ILE A 150 -8.49 -10.42 -15.77
C ILE A 150 -9.92 -9.98 -16.09
N LEU A 151 -10.34 -8.80 -15.63
CA LEU A 151 -11.66 -8.24 -15.95
C LEU A 151 -11.87 -8.08 -17.46
N ALA A 152 -10.84 -7.67 -18.20
CA ALA A 152 -10.92 -7.53 -19.66
C ALA A 152 -10.98 -8.87 -20.41
N THR A 153 -10.58 -9.98 -19.75
CA THR A 153 -10.60 -11.33 -20.34
C THR A 153 -11.81 -12.18 -19.94
N VAL A 154 -12.63 -11.71 -18.99
CA VAL A 154 -13.90 -12.32 -18.56
C VAL A 154 -15.03 -11.82 -19.45
#